data_AF-A0A3D0XZV5-F1
#
_entry.id   AF-A0A3D0XZV5-F1
#
_cell.length_a   1.000
_cell.length_b   1.000
_cell.length_c   1.000
_cell.angle_alpha   90.00
_cell.angle_beta   90.00
_cell.angle_gamma   90.00
#
_symmetry.space_group_name_H-M   'P 1'
#
loop_
_entity.id
_entity.type
_entity.pdbx_description
1 polymer ?
#
loop_
_entity_poly.entity_id
_entity_poly.type
_entity_poly.pdbx_seq_one_letter_code
_entity_poly.pdbx_strand_id
1 'polypeptide(L)'
;MKNKNKLLFYKVFLCVLLISLIITVILIVKKYGTQEKYEEKNEEIVEVFSRTEEKIDQNGISLIEFEGFKVIGLIKIPAIDLEYPILEQTTDEAMKVSISKYWGGDINSYGNVSLAGHNNKITLTMFGKNKNLKNGD
;
A
#
# COMPACT_ATOMS: atom_id res chain seq x y z
N MET A 1 2.33 -12.39 56.73
CA MET A 1 3.36 -12.56 55.67
C MET A 1 2.84 -12.94 54.28
N LYS A 2 1.66 -13.57 54.11
CA LYS A 2 1.13 -14.03 52.80
C LYS A 2 0.86 -12.93 51.74
N ASN A 3 0.75 -11.66 52.13
CA ASN A 3 0.33 -10.58 51.23
C ASN A 3 1.46 -9.91 50.41
N LYS A 4 2.71 -9.99 50.89
CA LYS A 4 3.85 -9.31 50.24
C LYS A 4 4.23 -9.97 48.92
N ASN A 5 4.17 -11.30 48.86
CA ASN A 5 4.45 -12.09 47.65
C ASN A 5 3.36 -11.89 46.58
N LYS A 6 2.10 -11.76 46.99
CA LYS A 6 1.00 -11.41 46.07
C LYS A 6 1.17 -10.02 45.49
N LEU A 7 1.54 -9.03 46.30
CA LEU A 7 1.80 -7.67 45.83
C LEU A 7 2.99 -7.61 44.86
N LEU A 8 4.08 -8.35 45.15
CA LEU A 8 5.22 -8.46 44.24
C LEU A 8 4.81 -9.08 42.90
N PHE A 9 4.01 -10.15 42.93
CA PHE A 9 3.48 -10.79 41.73
C PHE A 9 2.67 -9.81 40.86
N TYR A 10 1.74 -9.05 41.45
CA TYR A 10 0.95 -8.07 40.68
C TYR A 10 1.81 -6.95 40.09
N LYS A 11 2.87 -6.51 40.77
CA LYS A 11 3.81 -5.53 40.23
C LYS A 11 4.59 -6.07 39.03
N VAL A 12 5.10 -7.30 39.13
CA VAL A 12 5.78 -7.96 38.01
C VAL A 12 4.82 -8.15 36.83
N PHE A 13 3.61 -8.63 37.10
CA PHE A 13 2.57 -8.79 36.09
C PHE A 13 2.21 -7.47 35.40
N LEU A 14 2.06 -6.38 36.16
CA LEU A 14 1.82 -5.05 35.61
C LEU A 14 2.99 -4.57 34.73
N CYS A 15 4.23 -4.77 35.16
CA CYS A 15 5.40 -4.42 34.35
C CYS A 15 5.43 -5.19 33.01
N VAL A 16 5.11 -6.49 33.02
CA VAL A 16 5.02 -7.29 31.79
C VAL A 16 3.94 -6.78 30.85
N LEU A 17 2.76 -6.39 31.38
CA LEU A 17 1.70 -5.79 30.58
C LEU A 17 2.08 -4.43 29.99
N LEU A 18 2.83 -3.60 30.73
CA LEU A 18 3.31 -2.32 30.22
C LEU A 18 4.35 -2.52 29.11
N ILE A 19 5.27 -3.48 29.27
CA ILE A 19 6.26 -3.80 28.23
C ILE A 19 5.57 -4.32 26.97
N SER A 20 4.58 -5.21 27.10
CA SER A 20 3.85 -5.71 25.92
C SER A 20 3.08 -4.60 25.20
N LEU A 21 2.49 -3.65 25.95
CA LEU A 21 1.84 -2.48 25.38
C LEU A 21 2.82 -1.57 24.62
N ILE A 22 4.02 -1.35 25.17
CA ILE A 22 5.05 -0.55 24.48
C ILE A 22 5.46 -1.22 23.16
N ILE A 23 5.66 -2.54 23.19
CA ILE A 23 6.03 -3.30 21.99
C ILE A 23 4.94 -3.19 20.91
N THR A 24 3.66 -3.34 21.27
CA THR A 24 2.56 -3.22 20.30
C THR A 24 2.47 -1.81 19.70
N VAL A 25 2.68 -0.76 20.51
CA VAL A 25 2.74 0.63 20.01
C VAL A 25 3.89 0.82 19.03
N ILE A 26 5.08 0.30 19.33
CA ILE A 26 6.24 0.38 18.41
C ILE A 26 5.93 -0.31 17.07
N LEU A 27 5.31 -1.50 17.10
CA LEU A 27 4.94 -2.23 15.88
C LEU A 27 3.91 -1.46 15.04
N ILE A 28 2.93 -0.84 15.70
CA ILE A 28 1.92 0.02 15.07
C ILE A 28 2.58 1.19 14.35
N VAL A 29 3.45 1.94 15.04
CA VAL A 29 4.15 3.10 14.47
C VAL A 29 4.99 2.70 13.26
N LYS A 30 5.77 1.60 13.35
CA LYS A 30 6.56 1.10 12.22
C LYS A 30 5.70 0.75 11.00
N LYS A 31 4.55 0.10 11.22
CA LYS A 31 3.62 -0.29 10.15
C LYS A 31 3.06 0.94 9.42
N TYR A 32 2.49 1.90 10.15
CA TYR A 32 1.86 3.07 9.53
C TYR A 32 2.88 4.03 8.90
N GLY A 33 4.03 4.25 9.55
CA GLY A 33 5.07 5.12 8.98
C GLY A 33 5.69 4.53 7.70
N THR A 34 5.79 3.20 7.59
CA THR A 34 6.24 2.56 6.34
C THR A 34 5.23 2.75 5.23
N GLN A 35 3.93 2.64 5.55
CA GLN A 35 2.86 2.81 4.59
C GLN A 35 2.78 4.24 4.07
N GLU A 36 2.82 5.24 4.96
CA GLU A 36 2.82 6.66 4.60
C GLU A 36 3.95 7.00 3.62
N LYS A 37 5.15 6.45 3.84
CA LYS A 37 6.28 6.59 2.92
C LYS A 37 6.01 6.01 1.53
N TYR A 38 5.27 4.91 1.43
CA TYR A 38 4.89 4.36 0.13
C TYR A 38 3.84 5.22 -0.55
N GLU A 39 2.89 5.81 0.18
CA GLU A 39 1.90 6.73 -0.39
C GLU A 39 2.58 7.97 -1.00
N GLU A 40 3.50 8.61 -0.28
CA GLU A 40 4.26 9.77 -0.79
C GLU A 40 5.01 9.42 -2.08
N LYS A 41 5.67 8.26 -2.12
CA LYS A 41 6.37 7.81 -3.32
C LYS A 41 5.43 7.44 -4.47
N ASN A 42 4.23 6.92 -4.19
CA ASN A 42 3.24 6.66 -5.22
C ASN A 42 2.83 7.96 -5.92
N GLU A 43 2.59 9.03 -5.15
CA GLU A 43 2.28 10.36 -5.69
C GLU A 43 3.43 10.90 -6.55
N GLU A 44 4.68 10.77 -6.09
CA GLU A 44 5.87 11.15 -6.87
C GLU A 44 5.94 10.38 -8.19
N ILE A 45 5.74 9.06 -8.16
CA ILE A 45 5.79 8.22 -9.37
C ILE A 45 4.65 8.55 -10.32
N VAL A 46 3.44 8.84 -9.83
CA VAL A 46 2.32 9.32 -10.65
C VAL A 46 2.73 10.59 -11.38
N GLU A 47 3.28 11.58 -10.67
CA GLU A 47 3.70 12.85 -11.25
C GLU A 47 4.80 12.67 -12.31
N VAL A 48 5.82 11.85 -12.00
CA VAL A 48 6.91 11.54 -12.94
C VAL A 48 6.38 10.82 -14.17
N PHE A 49 5.47 9.86 -14.01
CA PHE A 49 4.88 9.09 -15.10
C PHE A 49 4.05 10.00 -16.02
N SER A 50 3.16 10.84 -15.48
CA SER A 50 2.35 11.79 -16.27
C SER A 50 3.20 12.79 -17.05
N ARG A 51 4.30 13.29 -16.47
CA ARG A 51 5.24 14.19 -17.17
C ARG A 51 6.06 13.49 -18.26
N THR A 52 6.30 12.19 -18.10
CA THR A 52 7.12 11.39 -19.03
C THR A 52 6.29 10.89 -20.21
N GLU A 53 5.00 10.60 -20.03
CA GLU A 53 4.09 10.31 -21.15
C GLU A 53 4.00 11.47 -22.16
N GLU A 54 4.17 12.72 -21.74
CA GLU A 54 4.29 13.87 -22.65
C GLU A 54 5.55 13.84 -23.54
N LYS A 55 6.50 12.91 -23.33
CA LYS A 55 7.82 12.88 -24.00
C LYS A 55 8.19 11.60 -24.76
N ILE A 56 7.34 10.57 -24.87
CA ILE A 56 7.75 9.30 -25.50
C ILE A 56 7.14 9.16 -26.90
N ASP A 57 7.94 9.49 -27.91
CA ASP A 57 7.90 8.82 -29.21
C ASP A 57 9.26 8.13 -29.44
N GLN A 58 9.22 6.96 -30.06
CA GLN A 58 10.33 6.19 -30.67
C GLN A 58 10.96 4.95 -29.99
N ASN A 59 10.65 4.52 -28.76
CA ASN A 59 11.14 3.18 -28.28
C ASN A 59 10.25 2.42 -27.26
N GLY A 60 9.03 2.86 -26.98
CA GLY A 60 7.95 1.98 -26.54
C GLY A 60 8.03 1.28 -25.16
N ILE A 61 8.86 1.71 -24.21
CA ILE A 61 8.79 1.24 -22.81
C ILE A 61 9.14 2.40 -21.87
N SER A 62 8.23 2.79 -20.98
CA SER A 62 8.54 3.66 -19.84
C SER A 62 9.48 2.91 -18.88
N LEU A 63 10.74 3.36 -18.80
CA LEU A 63 11.78 2.86 -17.89
C LEU A 63 11.55 3.31 -16.43
N ILE A 64 10.30 3.52 -16.02
CA ILE A 64 9.98 3.98 -14.67
C ILE A 64 9.89 2.73 -13.79
N GLU A 65 10.81 2.64 -12.84
CA GLU A 65 10.80 1.62 -11.80
C GLU A 65 10.39 2.25 -10.47
N PHE A 66 9.58 1.51 -9.71
CA PHE A 66 9.17 1.89 -8.36
C PHE A 66 9.47 0.74 -7.41
N GLU A 67 10.39 0.97 -6.45
CA GLU A 67 10.89 -0.05 -5.51
C GLU A 67 11.38 -1.34 -6.19
N GLY A 68 11.99 -1.21 -7.38
CA GLY A 68 12.49 -2.33 -8.17
C GLY A 68 11.44 -3.04 -9.03
N PHE A 69 10.21 -2.52 -9.09
CA PHE A 69 9.15 -3.01 -9.95
C PHE A 69 8.93 -2.07 -11.12
N LYS A 70 8.83 -2.62 -12.33
CA LYS A 70 8.49 -1.86 -13.53
C LYS A 70 7.05 -1.34 -13.45
N VAL A 71 6.86 -0.06 -13.72
CA VAL A 71 5.56 0.60 -13.81
C VAL A 71 5.05 0.50 -15.25
N ILE A 72 3.86 -0.08 -15.44
CA ILE A 72 3.26 -0.37 -16.76
C ILE A 72 2.04 0.48 -17.08
N GLY A 73 1.65 1.38 -16.18
CA GLY A 73 0.55 2.30 -16.38
C GLY A 73 0.15 2.99 -15.09
N LEU A 74 -0.87 3.84 -15.17
CA LEU A 74 -1.53 4.45 -14.02
C LEU A 74 -2.99 4.00 -13.96
N ILE A 75 -3.52 3.85 -12.75
CA ILE A 75 -4.94 3.69 -12.50
C ILE A 75 -5.46 4.93 -11.80
N LYS A 76 -6.54 5.50 -12.34
CA LYS A 76 -7.25 6.63 -11.76
C LYS A 76 -8.73 6.28 -11.59
N ILE A 77 -9.24 6.41 -10.37
CA ILE A 77 -10.66 6.25 -10.04
C ILE A 77 -11.13 7.52 -9.30
N PRO A 78 -11.68 8.52 -10.03
CA PRO A 78 -12.03 9.81 -9.46
C PRO A 78 -13.04 9.74 -8.32
N ALA A 79 -14.01 8.81 -8.39
CA ALA A 79 -15.08 8.68 -7.40
C ALA A 79 -14.58 8.39 -5.96
N ILE A 80 -13.37 7.82 -5.84
CA ILE A 80 -12.74 7.53 -4.54
C ILE A 80 -11.41 8.25 -4.35
N ASP A 81 -11.08 9.18 -5.24
CA ASP A 81 -9.82 9.93 -5.23
C ASP A 81 -8.61 8.97 -5.14
N LEU A 82 -8.53 8.07 -6.11
CA LEU A 82 -7.47 7.06 -6.22
C LEU A 82 -6.68 7.34 -7.48
N GLU A 83 -5.37 7.51 -7.35
CA GLU A 83 -4.42 7.61 -8.45
C GLU A 83 -3.12 6.90 -8.05
N TYR A 84 -2.79 5.80 -8.73
CA TYR A 84 -1.64 4.96 -8.38
C TYR A 84 -0.95 4.39 -9.61
N PRO A 85 0.37 4.11 -9.54
CA PRO A 85 1.06 3.34 -10.54
C PRO A 85 0.64 1.86 -10.50
N ILE A 86 0.56 1.25 -11.68
CA ILE A 86 0.32 -0.18 -11.87
C ILE A 86 1.68 -0.86 -12.08
N LEU A 87 2.02 -1.77 -11.17
CA LEU A 87 3.24 -2.57 -11.24
C LEU A 87 3.04 -3.80 -12.14
N GLU A 88 4.07 -4.17 -12.91
CA GLU A 88 4.02 -5.29 -13.86
C GLU A 88 3.81 -6.65 -13.18
N GLN A 89 4.39 -6.82 -11.98
CA GLN A 89 4.42 -8.09 -11.26
C GLN A 89 3.63 -8.00 -9.96
N THR A 90 2.96 -9.10 -9.59
CA THR A 90 2.29 -9.23 -8.30
C THR A 90 3.07 -10.16 -7.39
N THR A 91 3.70 -9.58 -6.37
CA THR A 91 4.33 -10.29 -5.23
C THR A 91 3.86 -9.67 -3.91
N ASP A 92 4.17 -10.32 -2.79
CA ASP A 92 3.86 -9.77 -1.46
C ASP A 92 4.53 -8.42 -1.21
N GLU A 93 5.69 -8.16 -1.81
CA GLU A 93 6.39 -6.88 -1.76
C GLU A 93 5.70 -5.85 -2.67
N ALA A 94 5.39 -6.22 -3.92
CA ALA A 94 4.74 -5.32 -4.87
C ALA A 94 3.38 -4.82 -4.32
N MET A 95 2.59 -5.72 -3.73
CA MET A 95 1.27 -5.39 -3.18
C MET A 95 1.35 -4.46 -1.95
N LYS A 96 2.47 -4.45 -1.21
CA LYS A 96 2.71 -3.48 -0.13
C LYS A 96 3.05 -2.09 -0.66
N VAL A 97 3.60 -2.03 -1.87
CA VAL A 97 4.12 -0.81 -2.50
C VAL A 97 3.04 -0.09 -3.30
N SER A 98 2.34 -0.79 -4.20
CA SER A 98 1.28 -0.20 -5.04
C SER A 98 0.28 -1.26 -5.54
N ILE A 99 -0.59 -0.85 -6.48
CA ILE A 99 -1.46 -1.71 -7.27
C ILE A 99 -0.61 -2.46 -8.31
N SER A 100 -0.84 -3.75 -8.47
CA SER A 100 -0.11 -4.62 -9.40
C SER A 100 -1.05 -5.31 -10.39
N LYS A 101 -0.53 -5.65 -11.58
CA LYS A 101 -1.22 -6.51 -12.53
C LYS A 101 -1.17 -7.95 -12.03
N TYR A 102 -2.32 -8.50 -11.66
CA TYR A 102 -2.46 -9.85 -11.13
C TYR A 102 -2.59 -10.89 -12.23
N TRP A 103 -3.43 -10.62 -13.24
CA TRP A 103 -3.68 -11.56 -14.33
C TRP A 103 -4.21 -10.85 -15.57
N GLY A 104 -4.12 -11.52 -16.72
CA GLY A 104 -4.81 -11.12 -17.94
C GLY A 104 -3.93 -10.38 -18.95
N GLY A 105 -4.61 -9.71 -19.88
CA GLY A 105 -3.98 -8.99 -20.99
C GLY A 105 -3.25 -7.72 -20.57
N ASP A 106 -2.74 -6.99 -21.55
CA ASP A 106 -2.09 -5.70 -21.31
C ASP A 106 -3.11 -4.61 -21.00
N ILE A 107 -2.65 -3.53 -20.35
CA ILE A 107 -3.48 -2.39 -20.03
C ILE A 107 -4.06 -1.81 -21.33
N ASN A 108 -5.35 -1.47 -21.32
CA ASN A 108 -6.08 -0.92 -22.48
C ASN A 108 -6.09 -1.82 -23.74
N SER A 109 -5.85 -3.12 -23.59
CA SER A 109 -5.91 -4.08 -24.70
C SER A 109 -7.18 -4.93 -24.67
N TYR A 110 -7.47 -5.63 -25.78
CA TYR A 110 -8.63 -6.51 -25.88
C TYR A 110 -8.56 -7.66 -24.87
N GLY A 111 -9.66 -7.89 -24.15
CA GLY A 111 -9.77 -8.94 -23.13
C GLY A 111 -9.98 -8.37 -21.73
N ASN A 112 -9.66 -9.17 -20.72
CA ASN A 112 -9.79 -8.78 -19.31
C ASN A 112 -8.42 -8.64 -18.68
N VAL A 113 -8.26 -7.62 -17.84
CA VAL A 113 -7.12 -7.46 -16.94
C VAL A 113 -7.61 -7.43 -15.50
N SER A 114 -6.87 -8.09 -14.61
CA SER A 114 -7.15 -8.11 -13.17
C SER A 114 -6.02 -7.39 -12.44
N LEU A 115 -6.39 -6.45 -11.58
CA LEU A 115 -5.47 -5.67 -10.77
C LEU A 115 -5.64 -6.05 -9.30
N ALA A 116 -4.53 -6.17 -8.58
CA ALA A 116 -4.50 -6.46 -7.15
C ALA A 116 -3.93 -5.27 -6.38
N GLY A 117 -4.50 -5.00 -5.22
CA GLY A 117 -4.04 -3.95 -4.31
C GLY A 117 -4.62 -4.20 -2.92
N HIS A 118 -3.89 -3.81 -1.87
CA HIS A 118 -4.37 -4.02 -0.51
C HIS A 118 -5.62 -3.19 -0.22
N ASN A 119 -6.56 -3.81 0.51
CA ASN A 119 -7.73 -3.13 1.05
C ASN A 119 -7.39 -2.52 2.42
N ASN A 120 -6.65 -1.41 2.41
CA ASN A 120 -6.18 -0.75 3.62
C ASN A 120 -7.32 0.04 4.29
N LYS A 121 -8.19 -0.66 5.01
CA LYS A 121 -9.41 -0.07 5.62
C LYS A 121 -9.14 1.01 6.68
N ILE A 122 -7.96 1.03 7.29
CA ILE A 122 -7.63 1.96 8.38
C ILE A 122 -7.07 3.27 7.82
N THR A 123 -6.12 3.19 6.89
CA THR A 123 -5.53 4.38 6.23
C THR A 123 -6.35 4.88 5.05
N LEU A 124 -7.28 4.06 4.54
CA LEU A 124 -8.10 4.32 3.36
C LEU A 124 -7.29 4.50 2.07
N THR A 125 -6.09 3.95 2.00
CA THR A 125 -5.22 4.00 0.81
C THR A 125 -5.39 2.78 -0.09
N MET A 126 -4.84 2.83 -1.31
CA MET A 126 -5.05 1.80 -2.35
C MET A 126 -6.55 1.47 -2.50
N PHE A 127 -6.93 0.19 -2.47
CA PHE A 127 -8.33 -0.24 -2.58
C PHE A 127 -9.12 -0.18 -1.26
N GLY A 128 -8.63 0.56 -0.26
CA GLY A 128 -9.30 0.79 1.03
C GLY A 128 -10.67 1.48 0.90
N LYS A 129 -10.89 2.24 -0.17
CA LYS A 129 -12.13 3.00 -0.43
C LYS A 129 -13.10 2.30 -1.40
N ASN A 130 -12.79 1.11 -1.92
CA ASN A 130 -13.63 0.43 -2.93
C ASN A 130 -15.09 0.21 -2.51
N LYS A 131 -15.37 0.12 -1.20
CA LYS A 131 -16.74 0.04 -0.66
C LYS A 131 -17.63 1.25 -0.98
N ASN A 132 -17.03 2.37 -1.40
CA ASN A 132 -17.73 3.61 -1.73
C ASN A 132 -18.12 3.68 -3.21
N LEU A 133 -17.60 2.77 -4.05
CA LEU A 133 -17.92 2.71 -5.48
C LEU A 133 -19.35 2.22 -5.70
N LYS A 134 -19.93 2.69 -6.80
CA LYS A 134 -21.28 2.39 -7.26
C LYS A 134 -21.25 1.92 -8.70
N ASN A 135 -22.35 1.29 -9.12
CA ASN A 135 -22.51 0.91 -10.53
C ASN A 135 -22.51 2.17 -11.41
N GLY A 136 -21.55 2.24 -12.33
CA GLY A 136 -21.37 3.38 -13.25
C GLY A 136 -20.20 4.31 -12.91
N ASP A 137 -19.52 4.09 -11.77
CA ASP A 137 -18.24 4.74 -11.45
C ASP A 137 -17.05 4.15 -12.22
#